data_AF-A0A1G8G4W2-F1
#
_entry.id   AF-A0A1G8G4W2-F1
#
_cell.length_a   1.000
_cell.length_b   1.000
_cell.length_c   1.000
_cell.angle_alpha   90.00
_cell.angle_beta   90.00
_cell.angle_gamma   90.00
#
_symmetry.space_group_name_H-M   'P 1'
#
loop_
_entity.id
_entity.type
_entity.pdbx_description
1 polymer ?
#
loop_
_entity_poly.entity_id
_entity_poly.type
_entity_poly.pdbx_seq_one_letter_code
_entity_poly.pdbx_strand_id
1 'polypeptide(L)'
;MNKLLLAHDLADYESFINLEQFSGKPLAEYVAEVQRIYCMDSRPWIIGYSGGKDSTAVTTLVYLSLLGLPPELRKKEIFLITSDTLVETPVVVDLIKNSMQLIEKSAKRDKLPITQHSVTPKTNDTFWVNLLGKGYPAPTRSFRWCTERMKIDPVSDFIREKISHYNEVVILLGARSSESASRAQVIAKHRIDGSRLSRHTTLSNAFIYTPIDSWDTEEVWKLLRGAFRHSPHDIEEWENPWGGSNRPLWTLYMNSSTQGECPLVIDESTPSCGNSRFGCWTCTVVTKDKAMEGLIQNGEDWMLPLLQFRDLLAKTTEPEQKDIYRNFKRRNGKVTYQYAKEGEDIAAERKHIPGPYLLKYRKEWLRKLLELDKELRSQGHSISLITEPELHAIRQQWLRDPNEPDWADELPDIYREVYNEDLNWIIDDQSQFDVYDASLLTEIAEEYGASPEMIMKLIELEVSLEGISRRHGVFDKIGNILKQDWGSLESIEQSQADLQKRHERDIHALDICQIEAELKKVQDQILKAELQISSDTKALVNDN
;
A
#
# COMPACT_ATOMS: atom_id res chain seq x y z
N MET A 1 -8.10 42.35 22.67
CA MET A 1 -7.42 41.69 21.55
C MET A 1 -5.95 41.56 21.90
N ASN A 2 -5.44 40.34 22.11
CA ASN A 2 -4.02 40.10 22.26
C ASN A 2 -3.38 40.17 20.87
N LYS A 3 -2.70 41.28 20.58
CA LYS A 3 -2.02 41.49 19.30
C LYS A 3 -0.79 40.57 19.20
N LEU A 4 -0.53 40.00 18.02
CA LEU A 4 0.68 39.19 17.77
C LEU A 4 1.94 40.01 18.09
N LEU A 5 2.83 39.46 18.94
CA LEU A 5 4.05 40.14 19.38
C LEU A 5 5.23 39.96 18.41
N LEU A 6 5.36 38.78 17.81
CA LEU A 6 6.44 38.45 16.86
C LEU A 6 5.88 38.48 15.43
N ALA A 7 6.02 39.64 14.79
CA ALA A 7 5.46 39.94 13.47
C ALA A 7 6.49 40.53 12.49
N HIS A 8 7.75 40.07 12.55
CA HIS A 8 8.88 40.70 11.84
C HIS A 8 8.65 40.89 10.33
N ASP A 9 8.37 39.80 9.60
CA ASP A 9 8.07 39.84 8.15
C ASP A 9 6.59 39.56 7.88
N LEU A 10 5.70 40.00 8.79
CA LEU A 10 4.25 39.76 8.72
C LEU A 10 3.41 41.02 8.51
N ALA A 11 4.02 42.17 8.19
CA ALA A 11 3.29 43.42 7.96
C ALA A 11 2.11 43.22 6.99
N ASP A 12 2.36 42.43 5.94
CA ASP A 12 1.41 42.12 4.88
C ASP A 12 0.27 41.16 5.31
N TYR A 13 0.39 40.51 6.46
CA TYR A 13 -0.58 39.54 6.98
C TYR A 13 -1.19 39.94 8.32
N GLU A 14 -0.68 41.02 8.93
CA GLU A 14 -0.94 41.37 10.32
C GLU A 14 -2.44 41.58 10.60
N SER A 15 -3.16 42.24 9.70
CA SER A 15 -4.60 42.46 9.81
C SER A 15 -5.37 41.13 9.81
N PHE A 16 -5.10 40.25 8.83
CA PHE A 16 -5.75 38.95 8.73
C PHE A 16 -5.45 38.08 9.96
N ILE A 17 -4.19 38.00 10.37
CA ILE A 17 -3.75 37.19 11.51
C ILE A 17 -4.38 37.64 12.83
N ASN A 18 -4.55 38.95 13.03
CA ASN A 18 -5.09 39.46 14.30
C ASN A 18 -6.62 39.50 14.35
N LEU A 19 -7.31 39.60 13.20
CA LEU A 19 -8.77 39.77 13.14
C LEU A 19 -9.52 38.45 12.95
N GLU A 20 -8.99 37.55 12.13
CA GLU A 20 -9.70 36.32 11.77
C GLU A 20 -9.68 35.28 12.88
N GLN A 21 -10.83 34.61 13.08
CA GLN A 21 -11.03 33.61 14.11
C GLN A 21 -11.08 32.19 13.55
N PHE A 22 -10.44 31.25 14.25
CA PHE A 22 -10.39 29.83 13.93
C PHE A 22 -10.66 29.07 15.23
N SER A 23 -11.66 28.20 15.26
CA SER A 23 -12.11 27.44 16.42
C SER A 23 -12.37 28.33 17.65
N GLY A 24 -12.95 29.51 17.41
CA GLY A 24 -13.23 30.52 18.45
C GLY A 24 -12.01 31.28 18.98
N LYS A 25 -10.83 31.18 18.35
CA LYS A 25 -9.59 31.88 18.75
C LYS A 25 -9.00 32.67 17.58
N PRO A 26 -8.33 33.81 17.81
CA PRO A 26 -7.62 34.53 16.74
C PRO A 26 -6.52 33.67 16.10
N LEU A 27 -6.30 33.81 14.79
CA LEU A 27 -5.19 33.14 14.09
C LEU A 27 -3.83 33.45 14.73
N ALA A 28 -3.68 34.66 15.29
CA ALA A 28 -2.50 35.06 16.07
C ALA A 28 -2.16 34.09 17.21
N GLU A 29 -3.14 33.44 17.85
CA GLU A 29 -2.88 32.47 18.92
C GLU A 29 -2.25 31.18 18.37
N TYR A 30 -2.70 30.72 17.19
CA TYR A 30 -2.13 29.57 16.50
C TYR A 30 -0.72 29.86 15.99
N VAL A 31 -0.52 31.04 15.39
CA VAL A 31 0.81 31.52 14.97
C VAL A 31 1.76 31.56 16.17
N ALA A 32 1.33 32.14 17.29
CA ALA A 32 2.13 32.19 18.51
C ALA A 32 2.39 30.79 19.11
N GLU A 33 1.44 29.86 19.02
CA GLU A 33 1.64 28.47 19.44
C GLU A 33 2.75 27.79 18.62
N VAL A 34 2.67 27.88 17.29
CA VAL A 34 3.68 27.30 16.39
C VAL A 34 5.05 27.91 16.66
N GLN A 35 5.13 29.24 16.83
CA GLN A 35 6.37 29.94 17.19
C GLN A 35 6.96 29.44 18.52
N ARG A 36 6.11 29.28 19.55
CA ARG A 36 6.55 28.75 20.85
C ARG A 36 7.14 27.35 20.69
N ILE A 37 6.41 26.43 20.07
CA ILE A 37 6.86 25.03 19.89
C ILE A 37 8.11 24.98 19.01
N TYR A 38 8.21 25.82 17.99
CA TYR A 38 9.40 25.93 17.14
C TYR A 38 10.63 26.36 17.94
N CYS A 39 10.49 27.31 18.85
CA CYS A 39 11.61 27.83 19.66
C CYS A 39 11.94 27.00 20.92
N MET A 40 11.10 26.04 21.30
CA MET A 40 11.28 25.25 22.54
C MET A 40 12.51 24.35 22.54
N ASP A 41 12.97 23.90 21.37
CA ASP A 41 14.08 22.96 21.23
C ASP A 41 14.72 23.08 19.84
N SER A 42 15.70 22.22 19.53
CA SER A 42 16.39 22.16 18.23
C SER A 42 16.00 20.96 17.37
N ARG A 43 14.97 20.19 17.73
CA ARG A 43 14.58 18.97 17.01
C ARG A 43 14.03 19.35 15.63
N PRO A 44 14.52 18.73 14.55
CA PRO A 44 14.04 19.05 13.21
C PRO A 44 12.56 18.70 13.08
N TRP A 45 11.88 19.48 12.23
CA TRP A 45 10.48 19.28 11.92
C TRP A 45 10.33 18.54 10.59
N ILE A 46 9.41 17.59 10.53
CA ILE A 46 9.05 16.87 9.31
C ILE A 46 7.58 17.18 9.02
N ILE A 47 7.30 17.94 7.98
CA ILE A 47 5.93 18.28 7.57
C ILE A 47 5.48 17.25 6.54
N GLY A 48 4.46 16.45 6.88
CA GLY A 48 3.81 15.54 5.93
C GLY A 48 2.95 16.31 4.93
N TYR A 49 3.43 16.47 3.70
CA TYR A 49 2.79 17.23 2.63
C TYR A 49 2.20 16.30 1.57
N SER A 50 0.87 16.31 1.43
CA SER A 50 0.15 15.49 0.44
C SER A 50 -0.40 16.31 -0.72
N GLY A 51 -0.18 17.64 -0.74
CA GLY A 51 -0.83 18.56 -1.66
C GLY A 51 -2.33 18.77 -1.41
N GLY A 52 -2.93 18.11 -0.42
CA GLY A 52 -4.32 18.33 -0.03
C GLY A 52 -4.47 19.58 0.84
N LYS A 53 -5.72 20.07 0.95
CA LYS A 53 -6.07 21.30 1.70
C LYS A 53 -5.49 21.34 3.11
N ASP A 54 -5.57 20.25 3.86
CA ASP A 54 -5.17 20.22 5.28
C ASP A 54 -3.65 20.32 5.41
N SER A 55 -2.89 19.61 4.57
CA SER A 55 -1.42 19.68 4.57
C SER A 55 -0.89 21.03 4.06
N THR A 56 -1.58 21.63 3.08
CA THR A 56 -1.28 22.99 2.62
C THR A 56 -1.55 24.01 3.72
N ALA A 57 -2.66 23.89 4.46
CA ALA A 57 -2.95 24.78 5.59
C ALA A 57 -1.93 24.68 6.72
N VAL A 58 -1.48 23.47 7.08
CA VAL A 58 -0.37 23.30 8.04
C VAL A 58 0.89 24.00 7.53
N THR A 59 1.23 23.81 6.25
CA THR A 59 2.42 24.43 5.66
C THR A 59 2.31 25.96 5.64
N THR A 60 1.16 26.51 5.27
CA THR A 60 0.82 27.95 5.35
C THR A 60 1.00 28.48 6.76
N LEU A 61 0.42 27.82 7.75
CA LEU A 61 0.49 28.24 9.14
C LEU A 61 1.94 28.24 9.67
N VAL A 62 2.72 27.20 9.35
CA VAL A 62 4.14 27.14 9.71
C VAL A 62 4.94 28.23 9.01
N TYR A 63 4.73 28.43 7.71
CA TYR A 63 5.44 29.45 6.94
C TYR A 63 5.22 30.86 7.50
N LEU A 64 3.95 31.24 7.73
CA LEU A 64 3.59 32.52 8.36
C LEU A 64 4.21 32.65 9.75
N SER A 65 4.19 31.57 10.54
CA SER A 65 4.76 31.59 11.89
C SER A 65 6.26 31.89 11.89
N LEU A 66 7.01 31.33 10.94
CA LEU A 66 8.44 31.56 10.82
C LEU A 66 8.78 32.95 10.29
N LEU A 67 7.99 33.50 9.36
CA LEU A 67 8.13 34.89 8.90
C LEU A 67 7.97 35.88 10.07
N GLY A 68 7.09 35.57 11.04
CA GLY A 68 6.92 36.39 12.23
C GLY A 68 8.12 36.40 13.17
N LEU A 69 8.97 35.37 13.15
CA LEU A 69 10.15 35.26 14.02
C LEU A 69 11.30 36.14 13.50
N PRO A 70 12.14 36.71 14.37
CA PRO A 70 13.40 37.32 13.95
C PRO A 70 14.31 36.31 13.20
N PRO A 71 15.07 36.73 12.17
CA PRO A 71 15.93 35.84 11.39
C PRO A 71 16.90 35.00 12.21
N GLU A 72 17.35 35.49 13.38
CA GLU A 72 18.31 34.77 14.23
C GLU A 72 17.71 33.52 14.90
N LEU A 73 16.38 33.44 15.00
CA LEU A 73 15.66 32.32 15.58
C LEU A 73 15.27 31.26 14.53
N ARG A 74 15.35 31.57 13.23
CA ARG A 74 14.94 30.70 12.11
C ARG A 74 16.00 29.65 11.75
N LYS A 75 16.50 28.90 12.73
CA LYS A 75 17.66 27.98 12.57
C LYS A 75 17.31 26.49 12.55
N LYS A 76 16.14 26.10 13.04
CA LYS A 76 15.73 24.69 13.13
C LYS A 76 15.31 24.18 11.76
N GLU A 77 15.93 23.10 11.32
CA GLU A 77 15.66 22.42 10.05
C GLU A 77 14.21 21.94 9.94
N ILE A 78 13.61 22.16 8.77
CA ILE A 78 12.26 21.72 8.43
C ILE A 78 12.31 20.95 7.11
N PHE A 79 11.94 19.68 7.15
CA PHE A 79 11.84 18.79 6.01
C PHE A 79 10.37 18.71 5.57
N LEU A 80 10.04 19.29 4.42
CA LEU A 80 8.74 19.14 3.77
C LEU A 80 8.76 17.85 2.96
N ILE A 81 8.07 16.81 3.43
CA ILE A 81 8.11 15.48 2.81
C ILE A 81 6.83 15.18 2.05
N THR A 82 6.95 14.56 0.87
CA THR A 82 5.81 13.95 0.17
C THR A 82 6.10 12.50 -0.19
N SER A 83 5.07 11.66 -0.19
CA SER A 83 5.16 10.26 -0.62
C SER A 83 4.60 10.14 -2.02
N ASP A 84 5.48 10.01 -3.02
CA ASP A 84 5.08 9.75 -4.39
C ASP A 84 4.93 8.23 -4.58
N THR A 85 3.70 7.78 -4.81
CA THR A 85 3.41 6.35 -5.03
C THR A 85 3.62 5.91 -6.46
N LEU A 86 4.01 6.80 -7.39
CA LEU A 86 4.16 6.56 -8.83
C LEU A 86 2.86 6.20 -9.56
N VAL A 87 1.72 6.17 -8.85
CA VAL A 87 0.39 5.88 -9.40
C VAL A 87 -0.67 6.89 -8.92
N GLU A 88 -0.24 8.04 -8.37
CA GLU A 88 -1.15 9.15 -8.06
C GLU A 88 -1.77 9.70 -9.36
N THR A 89 -2.95 10.31 -9.30
CA THR A 89 -3.60 10.91 -10.48
C THR A 89 -2.69 11.97 -11.10
N PRO A 90 -2.40 11.94 -12.42
CA PRO A 90 -1.33 12.77 -12.98
C PRO A 90 -1.53 14.28 -12.80
N VAL A 91 -2.76 14.79 -12.93
CA VAL A 91 -3.09 16.21 -12.67
C VAL A 91 -2.69 16.64 -11.25
N VAL A 92 -2.77 15.73 -10.28
CA VAL A 92 -2.42 15.98 -8.87
C VAL A 92 -0.91 15.97 -8.68
N VAL A 93 -0.19 15.10 -9.39
CA VAL A 93 1.28 14.98 -9.31
C VAL A 93 1.95 16.31 -9.67
N ASP A 94 1.54 16.94 -10.77
CA ASP A 94 2.13 18.20 -11.21
C ASP A 94 1.84 19.34 -10.24
N LEU A 95 0.63 19.39 -9.70
CA LEU A 95 0.26 20.37 -8.67
C LEU A 95 1.14 20.24 -7.42
N ILE A 96 1.37 19.01 -6.95
CA ILE A 96 2.22 18.73 -5.78
C ILE A 96 3.66 19.14 -6.07
N LYS A 97 4.23 18.69 -7.20
CA LYS A 97 5.61 18.98 -7.59
C LYS A 97 5.87 20.49 -7.70
N ASN A 98 5.00 21.20 -8.41
CA ASN A 98 5.10 22.65 -8.57
C ASN A 98 4.99 23.38 -7.22
N SER A 99 4.06 22.96 -6.37
CA SER A 99 3.88 23.54 -5.03
C SER A 99 5.13 23.35 -4.16
N MET A 100 5.70 22.14 -4.12
CA MET A 100 6.90 21.86 -3.34
C MET A 100 8.12 22.65 -3.80
N GLN A 101 8.34 22.73 -5.12
CA GLN A 101 9.42 23.53 -5.69
C GLN A 101 9.27 25.02 -5.36
N LEU A 102 8.05 25.53 -5.41
CA LEU A 102 7.77 26.93 -5.09
C LEU A 102 7.98 27.22 -3.60
N ILE A 103 7.53 26.32 -2.71
CA ILE A 103 7.74 26.45 -1.26
C ILE A 103 9.24 26.49 -0.94
N GLU A 104 10.05 25.56 -1.49
CA GLU A 104 11.50 25.55 -1.23
C GLU A 104 12.19 26.80 -1.80
N LYS A 105 11.84 27.20 -3.03
CA LYS A 105 12.39 28.41 -3.66
C LYS A 105 12.10 29.67 -2.83
N SER A 106 10.87 29.81 -2.34
CA SER A 106 10.46 30.96 -1.55
C SER A 106 11.00 30.90 -0.12
N ALA A 107 11.13 29.70 0.46
CA ALA A 107 11.83 29.53 1.73
C ALA A 107 13.28 30.02 1.64
N LYS A 108 14.01 29.72 0.55
CA LYS A 108 15.36 30.27 0.30
C LYS A 108 15.35 31.79 0.18
N ARG A 109 14.37 32.37 -0.53
CA ARG A 109 14.18 33.83 -0.65
C ARG A 109 13.98 34.48 0.73
N ASP A 110 13.14 33.88 1.57
CA ASP A 110 12.72 34.43 2.87
C ASP A 110 13.62 33.97 4.03
N LYS A 111 14.73 33.28 3.71
CA LYS A 111 15.70 32.73 4.68
C LYS A 111 15.05 31.81 5.72
N LEU A 112 14.11 30.99 5.28
CA LEU A 112 13.47 29.95 6.08
C LEU A 112 14.20 28.61 5.88
N PRO A 113 14.46 27.84 6.94
CA PRO A 113 15.17 26.55 6.87
C PRO A 113 14.23 25.41 6.42
N ILE A 114 13.54 25.58 5.28
CA ILE A 114 12.62 24.58 4.72
C ILE A 114 13.24 23.96 3.47
N THR A 115 13.37 22.64 3.46
CA THR A 115 13.82 21.86 2.29
C THR A 115 12.77 20.83 1.92
N GLN A 116 12.59 20.60 0.62
CA GLN A 116 11.62 19.63 0.11
C GLN A 116 12.28 18.28 -0.15
N HIS A 117 11.56 17.19 0.15
CA HIS A 117 12.01 15.82 -0.07
C HIS A 117 10.83 14.97 -0.58
N SER A 118 11.00 14.32 -1.74
CA SER A 118 10.06 13.33 -2.24
C SER A 118 10.60 11.94 -1.93
N VAL A 119 9.78 11.09 -1.31
CA VAL A 119 10.09 9.68 -1.05
C VAL A 119 9.24 8.80 -1.94
N THR A 120 9.87 7.76 -2.51
CA THR A 120 9.22 6.79 -3.40
C THR A 120 9.36 5.37 -2.85
N PRO A 121 8.43 4.46 -3.18
CA PRO A 121 8.60 3.04 -2.88
C PRO A 121 9.84 2.46 -3.55
N LYS A 122 10.44 1.46 -2.88
CA LYS A 122 11.44 0.58 -3.51
C LYS A 122 10.82 -0.06 -4.75
N THR A 123 11.59 -0.25 -5.81
CA THR A 123 11.10 -0.78 -7.09
C THR A 123 10.32 -2.09 -6.93
N ASN A 124 10.81 -3.02 -6.11
CA ASN A 124 10.13 -4.29 -5.85
C ASN A 124 8.81 -4.17 -5.08
N ASP A 125 8.52 -3.00 -4.51
CA ASP A 125 7.35 -2.70 -3.71
C ASP A 125 6.35 -1.76 -4.43
N THR A 126 6.64 -1.36 -5.67
CA THR A 126 5.73 -0.53 -6.46
C THR A 126 4.45 -1.27 -6.88
N PHE A 127 3.48 -0.52 -7.37
CA PHE A 127 2.18 -1.06 -7.74
C PHE A 127 2.30 -2.11 -8.86
N TRP A 128 3.00 -1.77 -9.95
CA TRP A 128 3.12 -2.63 -11.12
C TRP A 128 4.00 -3.85 -10.88
N VAL A 129 5.08 -3.73 -10.11
CA VAL A 129 5.92 -4.89 -9.79
C VAL A 129 5.16 -5.88 -8.90
N ASN A 130 4.33 -5.41 -7.97
CA ASN A 130 3.49 -6.32 -7.17
C ASN A 130 2.32 -6.91 -7.99
N LEU A 131 1.60 -6.11 -8.78
CA LEU A 131 0.43 -6.57 -9.52
C LEU A 131 0.81 -7.35 -10.79
N LEU A 132 1.58 -6.73 -11.70
CA LEU A 132 1.98 -7.33 -12.97
C LEU A 132 3.18 -8.25 -12.82
N GLY A 133 4.15 -7.92 -11.98
CA GLY A 133 5.29 -8.81 -11.71
C GLY A 133 4.88 -10.01 -10.86
N LYS A 134 4.51 -9.76 -9.59
CA LYS A 134 4.20 -10.83 -8.62
C LYS A 134 2.80 -11.43 -8.73
N GLY A 135 1.91 -10.84 -9.53
CA GLY A 135 0.52 -11.29 -9.65
C GLY A 135 -0.33 -11.02 -8.41
N TYR A 136 0.00 -10.02 -7.58
CA TYR A 136 -0.85 -9.69 -6.44
C TYR A 136 -2.23 -9.22 -6.91
N PRO A 137 -3.32 -9.69 -6.28
CA PRO A 137 -4.65 -9.23 -6.64
C PRO A 137 -4.76 -7.72 -6.41
N ALA A 138 -5.56 -7.05 -7.24
CA ALA A 138 -5.81 -5.62 -7.10
C ALA A 138 -6.32 -5.30 -5.69
N PRO A 139 -5.90 -4.19 -5.06
CA PRO A 139 -6.21 -3.90 -3.67
C PRO A 139 -7.71 -3.90 -3.37
N THR A 140 -8.10 -4.55 -2.28
CA THR A 140 -9.49 -4.58 -1.79
C THR A 140 -9.56 -4.07 -0.36
N ARG A 141 -10.77 -3.88 0.20
CA ARG A 141 -10.90 -3.39 1.58
C ARG A 141 -10.17 -4.25 2.62
N SER A 142 -10.17 -5.57 2.43
CA SER A 142 -9.53 -6.56 3.32
C SER A 142 -8.08 -6.86 2.96
N PHE A 143 -7.64 -6.53 1.74
CA PHE A 143 -6.29 -6.80 1.26
C PHE A 143 -5.69 -5.55 0.61
N ARG A 144 -5.20 -4.62 1.45
CA ARG A 144 -4.63 -3.32 1.05
C ARG A 144 -3.10 -3.32 1.18
N TRP A 145 -2.43 -4.11 0.34
CA TRP A 145 -0.97 -4.22 0.38
C TRP A 145 -0.23 -2.94 -0.02
N CYS A 146 -0.88 -2.05 -0.78
CA CYS A 146 -0.28 -0.82 -1.30
C CYS A 146 -0.05 0.26 -0.24
N THR A 147 -0.91 0.37 0.78
CA THR A 147 -0.79 1.42 1.80
C THR A 147 0.52 1.31 2.58
N GLU A 148 0.84 0.12 3.08
CA GLU A 148 2.06 -0.13 3.84
C GLU A 148 3.30 0.12 2.97
N ARG A 149 3.41 -0.64 1.88
CA ARG A 149 4.58 -0.64 0.98
C ARG A 149 4.86 0.68 0.28
N MET A 150 3.80 1.38 -0.14
CA MET A 150 3.95 2.54 -1.02
C MET A 150 3.80 3.87 -0.30
N LYS A 151 3.12 3.92 0.85
CA LYS A 151 2.89 5.17 1.60
C LYS A 151 3.58 5.17 2.97
N ILE A 152 3.53 4.08 3.72
CA ILE A 152 4.03 4.04 5.09
C ILE A 152 5.54 3.76 5.13
N ASP A 153 6.00 2.74 4.40
CA ASP A 153 7.39 2.30 4.46
C ASP A 153 8.38 3.36 3.94
N PRO A 154 8.15 4.04 2.80
CA PRO A 154 9.09 5.06 2.30
C PRO A 154 9.23 6.25 3.27
N VAL A 155 8.10 6.69 3.84
CA VAL A 155 8.08 7.77 4.84
C VAL A 155 8.75 7.32 6.13
N SER A 156 8.51 6.08 6.58
CA SER A 156 9.12 5.53 7.78
C SER A 156 10.64 5.38 7.64
N ASP A 157 11.12 4.93 6.47
CA ASP A 157 12.54 4.82 6.16
C ASP A 157 13.22 6.20 6.21
N PHE A 158 12.60 7.23 5.63
CA PHE A 158 13.09 8.61 5.73
C PHE A 158 13.12 9.13 7.17
N ILE A 159 12.05 8.90 7.94
CA ILE A 159 12.00 9.34 9.34
C ILE A 159 13.09 8.63 10.17
N ARG A 160 13.28 7.31 9.98
CA ARG A 160 14.34 6.55 10.66
C ARG A 160 15.74 7.10 10.32
N GLU A 161 15.96 7.45 9.06
CA GLU A 161 17.19 8.12 8.62
C GLU A 161 17.37 9.45 9.36
N LYS A 162 16.34 10.30 9.48
CA LYS A 162 16.49 11.56 10.23
C LYS A 162 16.68 11.35 11.74
N ILE A 163 16.02 10.36 12.32
CA ILE A 163 16.25 9.99 13.73
C ILE A 163 17.69 9.53 13.96
N SER A 164 18.30 8.78 13.04
CA SER A 164 19.71 8.37 13.21
C SER A 164 20.70 9.54 13.17
N HIS A 165 20.37 10.60 12.43
CA HIS A 165 21.21 11.82 12.34
C HIS A 165 20.95 12.82 13.47
N TYR A 166 19.69 12.99 13.91
CA TYR A 166 19.27 14.06 14.84
C TYR A 166 18.78 13.56 16.21
N ASN A 167 18.79 12.25 16.44
CA ASN A 167 18.35 11.55 17.65
C ASN A 167 16.83 11.60 17.92
N GLU A 168 16.18 12.75 17.72
CA GLU A 168 14.73 12.95 17.85
C GLU A 168 14.18 13.84 16.74
N VAL A 169 12.90 13.66 16.37
CA VAL A 169 12.20 14.47 15.36
C VAL A 169 10.77 14.82 15.77
N VAL A 170 10.22 15.91 15.22
CA VAL A 170 8.80 16.28 15.39
C VAL A 170 8.11 16.25 14.02
N ILE A 171 7.04 15.46 13.90
CA ILE A 171 6.27 15.27 12.68
C ILE A 171 5.01 16.12 12.74
N LEU A 172 4.81 16.98 11.75
CA LEU A 172 3.65 17.85 11.63
C LEU A 172 2.63 17.24 10.66
N LEU A 173 1.40 17.07 11.13
CA LEU A 173 0.32 16.46 10.36
C LEU A 173 -0.95 17.32 10.38
N GLY A 174 -1.64 17.39 9.25
CA GLY A 174 -2.94 18.07 9.10
C GLY A 174 -4.14 17.23 9.59
N ALA A 175 -3.98 16.42 10.64
CA ALA A 175 -5.07 15.61 11.17
C ALA A 175 -6.02 16.47 12.01
N ARG A 176 -7.33 16.32 11.79
CA ARG A 176 -8.36 17.11 12.51
C ARG A 176 -9.34 16.22 13.26
N SER A 177 -9.75 16.67 14.43
CA SER A 177 -10.71 15.98 15.30
C SER A 177 -12.11 15.89 14.65
N SER A 178 -12.48 16.90 13.86
CA SER A 178 -13.73 16.97 13.11
C SER A 178 -13.82 16.01 11.92
N GLU A 179 -12.73 15.36 11.49
CA GLU A 179 -12.76 14.42 10.36
C GLU A 179 -13.45 13.08 10.69
N SER A 180 -13.33 12.59 11.93
CA SER A 180 -14.04 11.39 12.41
C SER A 180 -13.87 11.18 13.90
N ALA A 181 -14.86 10.57 14.54
CA ALA A 181 -14.80 10.20 15.95
C ALA A 181 -13.60 9.28 16.28
N SER A 182 -13.23 8.37 15.37
CA SER A 182 -12.06 7.50 15.55
C SER A 182 -10.73 8.28 15.52
N ARG A 183 -10.58 9.26 14.61
CA ARG A 183 -9.41 10.14 14.59
C ARG A 183 -9.31 10.98 15.86
N ALA A 184 -10.43 11.52 16.35
CA ALA A 184 -10.47 12.27 17.60
C ALA A 184 -9.98 11.42 18.81
N GLN A 185 -10.43 10.17 18.90
CA GLN A 185 -10.00 9.24 19.95
C GLN A 185 -8.50 8.92 19.90
N VAL A 186 -7.96 8.70 18.69
CA VAL A 186 -6.52 8.42 18.51
C VAL A 186 -5.67 9.63 18.88
N ILE A 187 -6.07 10.83 18.46
CA ILE A 187 -5.37 12.09 18.81
C ILE A 187 -5.35 12.27 20.33
N ALA A 188 -6.49 12.08 21.00
CA ALA A 188 -6.59 12.22 22.44
C ALA A 188 -5.75 11.18 23.21
N LYS A 189 -5.74 9.93 22.76
CA LYS A 189 -5.04 8.82 23.43
C LYS A 189 -3.52 8.95 23.46
N HIS A 190 -2.93 9.51 22.42
CA HIS A 190 -1.47 9.57 22.27
C HIS A 190 -0.87 10.93 22.70
N ARG A 191 -1.71 11.84 23.18
CA ARG A 191 -1.30 13.16 23.65
C ARG A 191 -0.46 13.05 24.93
N ILE A 192 0.62 13.80 24.99
CA ILE A 192 1.42 13.92 26.21
C ILE A 192 0.73 14.94 27.11
N ASP A 193 0.43 14.56 28.34
CA ASP A 193 -0.23 15.45 29.32
C ASP A 193 0.56 16.76 29.50
N GLY A 194 -0.15 17.88 29.43
CA GLY A 194 0.45 19.21 29.51
C GLY A 194 1.21 19.68 28.26
N SER A 195 1.22 18.90 27.17
CA SER A 195 1.90 19.24 25.91
C SER A 195 0.95 19.30 24.71
N ARG A 196 1.36 20.04 23.67
CA ARG A 196 0.76 19.98 22.33
C ARG A 196 1.33 18.85 21.47
N LEU A 197 2.36 18.17 21.96
CA LEU A 197 2.99 17.03 21.28
C LEU A 197 2.38 15.70 21.72
N SER A 198 2.34 14.76 20.79
CA SER A 198 1.94 13.36 21.00
C SER A 198 3.11 12.44 20.66
N ARG A 199 3.15 11.22 21.21
CA ARG A 199 4.18 10.23 20.81
C ARG A 199 3.73 9.47 19.56
N HIS A 200 4.66 9.22 18.64
CA HIS A 200 4.40 8.30 17.54
C HIS A 200 4.29 6.85 18.08
N THR A 201 3.40 6.05 17.48
CA THR A 201 3.07 4.70 18.00
C THR A 201 4.14 3.66 17.69
N THR A 202 4.70 3.68 16.47
CA THR A 202 5.68 2.68 16.00
C THR A 202 7.12 3.17 16.01
N LEU A 203 7.37 4.42 15.62
CA LEU A 203 8.69 5.05 15.60
C LEU A 203 9.04 5.65 16.97
N SER A 204 9.96 5.01 17.69
CA SER A 204 10.56 5.59 18.90
C SER A 204 11.28 6.90 18.56
N ASN A 205 11.30 7.86 19.49
CA ASN A 205 11.92 9.18 19.33
C ASN A 205 11.32 10.08 18.24
N ALA A 206 10.14 9.73 17.72
CA ALA A 206 9.32 10.62 16.91
C ALA A 206 8.13 11.17 17.71
N PHE A 207 7.96 12.49 17.67
CA PHE A 207 6.82 13.19 18.24
C PHE A 207 5.88 13.66 17.11
N ILE A 208 4.60 13.84 17.41
CA ILE A 208 3.58 14.30 16.47
C ILE A 208 3.04 15.64 16.97
N TYR A 209 2.90 16.60 16.06
CA TYR A 209 2.26 17.88 16.29
C TYR A 209 1.17 18.11 15.24
N THR A 210 -0.06 18.42 15.69
CA THR A 210 -1.23 18.64 14.83
C THR A 210 -1.78 20.05 15.08
N PRO A 211 -1.24 21.08 14.41
CA PRO A 211 -1.54 22.48 14.74
C PRO A 211 -2.98 22.92 14.42
N ILE A 212 -3.64 22.22 13.50
CA ILE A 212 -5.01 22.50 13.03
C ILE A 212 -6.03 21.49 13.55
N ASP A 213 -5.70 20.73 14.60
CA ASP A 213 -6.52 19.63 15.11
C ASP A 213 -7.95 20.03 15.52
N SER A 214 -8.15 21.27 15.93
CA SER A 214 -9.45 21.82 16.32
C SER A 214 -10.23 22.49 15.18
N TRP A 215 -9.67 22.55 13.97
CA TRP A 215 -10.27 23.28 12.85
C TRP A 215 -11.31 22.45 12.11
N ASP A 216 -12.30 23.11 11.53
CA ASP A 216 -13.22 22.52 10.55
C ASP A 216 -12.72 22.70 9.10
N THR A 217 -13.51 22.24 8.13
CA THR A 217 -13.14 22.32 6.70
C THR A 217 -13.23 23.74 6.16
N GLU A 218 -14.18 24.55 6.64
CA GLU A 218 -14.38 25.93 6.18
C GLU A 218 -13.25 26.83 6.65
N GLU A 219 -12.80 26.62 7.88
CA GLU A 219 -11.66 27.28 8.49
C GLU A 219 -10.37 26.98 7.73
N VAL A 220 -10.14 25.72 7.36
CA VAL A 220 -9.00 25.34 6.51
C VAL A 220 -9.03 26.13 5.19
N TRP A 221 -10.16 26.17 4.50
CA TRP A 221 -10.29 26.93 3.25
C TRP A 221 -10.21 28.44 3.46
N LYS A 222 -10.70 28.95 4.59
CA LYS A 222 -10.58 30.37 4.96
C LYS A 222 -9.11 30.78 5.07
N LEU A 223 -8.27 29.97 5.70
CA LEU A 223 -6.82 30.22 5.70
C LEU A 223 -6.26 30.20 4.28
N LEU A 224 -6.61 29.19 3.48
CA LEU A 224 -6.06 29.05 2.12
C LEU A 224 -6.51 30.16 1.15
N ARG A 225 -7.71 30.72 1.34
CA ARG A 225 -8.21 31.89 0.62
C ARG A 225 -7.56 33.19 1.09
N GLY A 226 -7.42 33.32 2.41
CA GLY A 226 -7.04 34.57 3.08
C GLY A 226 -5.55 34.75 3.36
N ALA A 227 -4.70 33.78 3.03
CA ALA A 227 -3.24 33.89 3.22
C ALA A 227 -2.52 34.68 2.10
N PHE A 228 -3.01 35.88 1.78
CA PHE A 228 -2.52 36.73 0.69
C PHE A 228 -1.43 37.71 1.15
N ARG A 229 -0.44 37.98 0.28
CA ARG A 229 0.68 38.89 0.58
C ARG A 229 0.26 40.32 0.22
N HIS A 230 -0.15 41.14 1.20
CA HIS A 230 -0.52 42.55 0.95
C HIS A 230 0.57 43.38 0.24
N SER A 231 0.53 43.48 -1.09
CA SER A 231 0.88 44.70 -1.82
C SER A 231 -0.30 45.68 -1.73
N PRO A 232 -0.07 47.00 -1.53
CA PRO A 232 -1.14 47.97 -1.36
C PRO A 232 -2.13 48.03 -2.52
N HIS A 233 -1.75 47.64 -3.75
CA HIS A 233 -2.62 47.68 -4.93
C HIS A 233 -2.55 46.33 -5.69
N ASP A 234 -3.72 45.73 -5.90
CA ASP A 234 -4.04 44.53 -6.68
C ASP A 234 -3.45 43.19 -6.23
N ILE A 235 -4.18 42.48 -5.36
CA ILE A 235 -3.93 41.06 -5.11
C ILE A 235 -5.16 40.26 -5.48
N GLU A 236 -4.94 39.20 -6.24
CA GLU A 236 -5.95 38.22 -6.56
C GLU A 236 -6.22 37.34 -5.32
N GLU A 237 -7.49 37.07 -5.05
CA GLU A 237 -7.92 36.04 -4.10
C GLU A 237 -7.12 34.75 -4.34
N TRP A 238 -6.82 33.99 -3.28
CA TRP A 238 -6.07 32.71 -3.32
C TRP A 238 -4.55 32.80 -3.39
N GLU A 239 -3.92 33.97 -3.32
CA GLU A 239 -2.47 34.03 -3.18
C GLU A 239 -2.01 33.29 -1.89
N ASN A 240 -0.85 32.63 -1.94
CA ASN A 240 -0.25 31.95 -0.78
C ASN A 240 1.07 32.60 -0.33
N PRO A 241 1.56 32.32 0.89
CA PRO A 241 2.71 33.03 1.45
C PRO A 241 4.03 32.85 0.69
N TRP A 242 4.14 31.80 -0.11
CA TRP A 242 5.31 31.53 -0.96
C TRP A 242 5.18 32.11 -2.37
N GLY A 243 4.21 32.99 -2.64
CA GLY A 243 4.10 33.76 -3.89
C GLY A 243 3.55 32.97 -5.08
N GLY A 244 2.73 31.96 -4.81
CA GLY A 244 1.91 31.26 -5.80
C GLY A 244 0.42 31.42 -5.51
N SER A 245 -0.40 30.56 -6.12
CA SER A 245 -1.85 30.57 -5.90
C SER A 245 -2.34 29.22 -5.40
N ASN A 246 -3.26 29.24 -4.43
CA ASN A 246 -4.05 28.11 -3.99
C ASN A 246 -5.27 27.85 -4.91
N ARG A 247 -5.50 28.70 -5.92
CA ARG A 247 -6.61 28.55 -6.86
C ARG A 247 -6.57 27.22 -7.63
N PRO A 248 -5.43 26.72 -8.15
CA PRO A 248 -5.39 25.40 -8.78
C PRO A 248 -5.81 24.27 -7.83
N LEU A 249 -5.42 24.35 -6.56
CA LEU A 249 -5.86 23.40 -5.53
C LEU A 249 -7.38 23.50 -5.32
N TRP A 250 -7.92 24.71 -5.19
CA TRP A 250 -9.37 24.91 -5.08
C TRP A 250 -10.12 24.36 -6.30
N THR A 251 -9.67 24.70 -7.51
CA THR A 251 -10.24 24.20 -8.78
C THR A 251 -10.21 22.68 -8.83
N LEU A 252 -9.14 22.03 -8.38
CA LEU A 252 -9.07 20.57 -8.30
C LEU A 252 -10.16 19.98 -7.39
N TYR A 253 -10.38 20.57 -6.20
CA TYR A 253 -11.46 20.19 -5.29
C TYR A 253 -12.86 20.43 -5.86
N MET A 254 -13.04 21.52 -6.61
CA MET A 254 -14.28 21.83 -7.31
C MET A 254 -14.55 20.83 -8.45
N ASN A 255 -13.57 20.63 -9.34
CA ASN A 255 -13.72 19.80 -10.53
C ASN A 255 -13.84 18.31 -10.21
N SER A 256 -13.30 17.84 -9.09
CA SER A 256 -13.51 16.44 -8.69
C SER A 256 -14.83 16.17 -7.98
N SER A 257 -15.60 17.23 -7.68
CA SER A 257 -16.92 17.09 -7.08
C SER A 257 -17.94 16.91 -8.20
N THR A 258 -18.51 15.71 -8.34
CA THR A 258 -19.55 15.38 -9.34
C THR A 258 -20.89 16.12 -9.14
N GLN A 259 -20.93 17.13 -8.27
CA GLN A 259 -22.11 17.92 -7.92
C GLN A 259 -22.16 19.30 -8.58
N GLY A 260 -21.31 19.58 -9.58
CA GLY A 260 -21.58 20.54 -10.67
C GLY A 260 -21.70 22.04 -10.35
N GLU A 261 -22.18 22.47 -9.19
CA GLU A 261 -22.30 23.88 -8.80
C GLU A 261 -22.20 24.00 -7.28
N CYS A 262 -21.30 24.85 -6.78
CA CYS A 262 -21.36 25.30 -5.39
C CYS A 262 -22.10 26.65 -5.42
N PRO A 263 -23.40 26.71 -5.07
CA PRO A 263 -24.00 28.00 -4.78
C PRO A 263 -23.20 28.55 -3.61
N LEU A 264 -22.71 29.79 -3.71
CA LEU A 264 -22.20 30.56 -2.58
C LEU A 264 -23.12 30.28 -1.39
N VAL A 265 -22.64 29.50 -0.41
CA VAL A 265 -23.48 28.92 0.63
C VAL A 265 -23.91 30.05 1.55
N ILE A 266 -25.18 30.45 1.48
CA ILE A 266 -25.82 31.41 2.39
C ILE A 266 -26.46 30.66 3.58
N ASP A 267 -26.42 29.31 3.62
CA ASP A 267 -27.13 28.52 4.62
C ASP A 267 -26.37 27.26 5.11
N GLU A 268 -26.39 27.01 6.43
CA GLU A 268 -25.69 25.94 7.16
C GLU A 268 -26.12 24.51 6.79
N SER A 269 -27.19 24.37 5.98
CA SER A 269 -27.77 23.09 5.59
C SER A 269 -27.13 22.45 4.33
N THR A 270 -26.26 23.18 3.62
CA THR A 270 -25.63 22.71 2.37
C THR A 270 -24.33 21.94 2.66
N PRO A 271 -24.16 20.69 2.18
CA PRO A 271 -22.91 19.95 2.36
C PRO A 271 -21.70 20.71 1.79
N SER A 272 -20.62 20.87 2.56
CA SER A 272 -19.45 21.65 2.14
C SER A 272 -18.76 21.06 0.90
N CYS A 273 -18.68 21.87 -0.16
CA CYS A 273 -17.84 21.62 -1.33
C CYS A 273 -16.36 21.66 -0.88
N GLY A 274 -15.56 20.61 -1.17
CA GLY A 274 -14.15 20.53 -0.73
C GLY A 274 -13.76 19.34 0.16
N ASN A 275 -14.61 18.32 0.31
CA ASN A 275 -14.27 17.06 0.99
C ASN A 275 -13.79 15.95 0.03
N SER A 276 -13.69 16.23 -1.27
CA SER A 276 -13.20 15.28 -2.27
C SER A 276 -11.81 14.78 -1.90
N ARG A 277 -11.60 13.46 -1.98
CA ARG A 277 -10.31 12.81 -1.67
C ARG A 277 -9.70 12.31 -2.97
N PHE A 278 -8.57 12.89 -3.32
CA PHE A 278 -7.74 12.45 -4.43
C PHE A 278 -6.84 11.32 -3.97
N GLY A 279 -6.73 10.28 -4.79
CA GLY A 279 -5.84 9.15 -4.53
C GLY A 279 -5.19 8.67 -5.81
N CYS A 280 -4.68 7.44 -5.77
CA CYS A 280 -4.11 6.83 -6.96
C CYS A 280 -5.19 6.50 -8.00
N TRP A 281 -4.88 6.76 -9.27
CA TRP A 281 -5.78 6.48 -10.39
C TRP A 281 -6.04 4.97 -10.57
N THR A 282 -5.17 4.12 -9.99
CA THR A 282 -5.31 2.66 -9.99
C THR A 282 -6.12 2.11 -8.81
N CYS A 283 -6.74 2.96 -7.98
CA CYS A 283 -7.40 2.52 -6.74
C CYS A 283 -8.66 1.67 -6.99
N THR A 284 -8.57 0.38 -6.68
CA THR A 284 -9.70 -0.58 -6.77
C THR A 284 -10.47 -0.77 -5.46
N VAL A 285 -10.07 -0.10 -4.38
CA VAL A 285 -10.69 -0.27 -3.04
C VAL A 285 -12.07 0.38 -2.94
N VAL A 286 -12.26 1.49 -3.67
CA VAL A 286 -13.54 2.15 -3.85
C VAL A 286 -14.29 1.50 -5.01
N THR A 287 -15.62 1.54 -5.03
CA THR A 287 -16.37 0.94 -6.16
C THR A 287 -16.23 1.78 -7.42
N LYS A 288 -16.38 3.11 -7.28
CA LYS A 288 -16.22 4.10 -8.34
C LYS A 288 -15.27 5.20 -7.90
N ASP A 289 -14.42 5.65 -8.82
CA ASP A 289 -13.56 6.80 -8.60
C ASP A 289 -14.28 8.09 -9.00
N LYS A 290 -15.07 8.62 -8.07
CA LYS A 290 -15.83 9.86 -8.29
C LYS A 290 -14.93 11.07 -8.58
N ALA A 291 -13.70 11.07 -8.05
CA ALA A 291 -12.79 12.19 -8.24
C ALA A 291 -12.29 12.21 -9.68
N MET A 292 -11.88 11.05 -10.22
CA MET A 292 -11.49 10.92 -11.62
C MET A 292 -12.68 11.12 -12.57
N GLU A 293 -13.87 10.57 -12.26
CA GLU A 293 -15.10 10.83 -13.01
C GLU A 293 -15.42 12.33 -13.07
N GLY A 294 -15.30 13.05 -11.94
CA GLY A 294 -15.53 14.48 -11.88
C GLY A 294 -14.51 15.28 -12.71
N LEU A 295 -13.22 14.93 -12.64
CA LEU A 295 -12.19 15.59 -13.44
C LEU A 295 -12.43 15.41 -14.94
N ILE A 296 -12.81 14.20 -15.38
CA ILE A 296 -13.19 13.92 -16.76
C ILE A 296 -14.37 14.79 -17.17
N GLN A 297 -15.45 14.81 -16.38
CA GLN A 297 -16.64 15.65 -16.65
C GLN A 297 -16.31 17.16 -16.73
N ASN A 298 -15.23 17.59 -16.10
CA ASN A 298 -14.79 18.99 -16.05
C ASN A 298 -13.61 19.29 -16.98
N GLY A 299 -13.39 18.48 -18.02
CA GLY A 299 -12.51 18.79 -19.15
C GLY A 299 -11.23 17.95 -19.25
N GLU A 300 -10.98 17.04 -18.31
CA GLU A 300 -9.81 16.13 -18.35
C GLU A 300 -10.15 14.79 -19.04
N ASP A 301 -10.79 14.85 -20.21
CA ASP A 301 -11.32 13.69 -20.95
C ASP A 301 -10.24 12.65 -21.32
N TRP A 302 -8.99 13.10 -21.47
CA TRP A 302 -7.83 12.24 -21.76
C TRP A 302 -7.55 11.21 -20.64
N MET A 303 -8.11 11.39 -19.44
CA MET A 303 -8.01 10.39 -18.35
C MET A 303 -9.03 9.24 -18.48
N LEU A 304 -9.98 9.31 -19.41
CA LEU A 304 -10.98 8.25 -19.59
C LEU A 304 -10.37 6.85 -19.81
N PRO A 305 -9.30 6.67 -20.62
CA PRO A 305 -8.63 5.38 -20.76
C PRO A 305 -8.03 4.86 -19.44
N LEU A 306 -7.52 5.75 -18.57
CA LEU A 306 -7.02 5.39 -17.24
C LEU A 306 -8.14 4.88 -16.34
N LEU A 307 -9.31 5.55 -16.35
CA LEU A 307 -10.50 5.11 -15.62
C LEU A 307 -10.97 3.73 -16.12
N GLN A 308 -11.00 3.51 -17.43
CA GLN A 308 -11.38 2.22 -18.02
C GLN A 308 -10.42 1.10 -17.62
N PHE A 309 -9.11 1.36 -17.63
CA PHE A 309 -8.10 0.40 -17.19
C PHE A 309 -8.23 0.08 -15.70
N ARG A 310 -8.46 1.09 -14.86
CA ARG A 310 -8.77 0.92 -13.44
C ARG A 310 -10.01 0.05 -13.24
N ASP A 311 -11.07 0.28 -14.00
CA ASP A 311 -12.32 -0.45 -13.88
C ASP A 311 -12.18 -1.91 -14.33
N LEU A 312 -11.32 -2.18 -15.33
CA LEU A 312 -10.90 -3.53 -15.69
C LEU A 312 -10.26 -4.24 -14.49
N LEU A 313 -9.29 -3.61 -13.83
CA LEU A 313 -8.66 -4.18 -12.63
C LEU A 313 -9.66 -4.38 -11.49
N ALA A 314 -10.58 -3.44 -11.28
CA ALA A 314 -11.59 -3.54 -10.23
C ALA A 314 -12.53 -4.75 -10.44
N LYS A 315 -12.98 -4.99 -11.68
CA LYS A 315 -13.85 -6.13 -12.04
C LYS A 315 -13.22 -7.48 -11.68
N THR A 316 -11.90 -7.61 -11.84
CA THR A 316 -11.18 -8.86 -11.50
C THR A 316 -11.24 -9.21 -10.00
N THR A 317 -11.62 -8.27 -9.14
CA THR A 317 -11.75 -8.49 -7.69
C THR A 317 -13.12 -9.06 -7.30
N GLU A 318 -14.10 -9.03 -8.22
CA GLU A 318 -15.44 -9.56 -8.00
C GLU A 318 -15.40 -11.08 -7.75
N PRO A 319 -16.17 -11.61 -6.78
CA PRO A 319 -16.10 -13.02 -6.41
C PRO A 319 -16.28 -14.00 -7.57
N GLU A 320 -17.16 -13.68 -8.54
CA GLU A 320 -17.50 -14.52 -9.69
C GLU A 320 -16.37 -14.58 -10.73
N GLN A 321 -15.51 -13.56 -10.78
CA GLN A 321 -14.45 -13.46 -11.78
C GLN A 321 -13.10 -13.97 -11.27
N LYS A 322 -12.96 -14.25 -9.97
CA LYS A 322 -11.67 -14.62 -9.38
C LYS A 322 -11.04 -15.84 -10.05
N ASP A 323 -11.83 -16.86 -10.33
CA ASP A 323 -11.34 -18.13 -10.89
C ASP A 323 -10.97 -18.00 -12.37
N ILE A 324 -11.45 -16.93 -13.04
CA ILE A 324 -11.06 -16.61 -14.42
C ILE A 324 -9.64 -16.04 -14.44
N TYR A 325 -9.35 -15.05 -13.58
CA TYR A 325 -8.11 -14.29 -13.64
C TYR A 325 -6.99 -14.82 -12.74
N ARG A 326 -7.34 -15.58 -11.70
CA ARG A 326 -6.40 -15.97 -10.63
C ARG A 326 -6.08 -17.46 -10.70
N ASN A 327 -4.81 -17.77 -10.48
CA ASN A 327 -4.33 -19.12 -10.33
C ASN A 327 -4.93 -19.74 -9.07
N PHE A 328 -5.35 -21.00 -9.11
CA PHE A 328 -5.86 -21.72 -7.94
C PHE A 328 -4.74 -22.05 -6.93
N LYS A 329 -3.47 -22.06 -7.36
CA LYS A 329 -2.27 -22.24 -6.52
C LYS A 329 -1.80 -20.91 -5.97
N ARG A 330 -1.50 -20.83 -4.68
CA ARG A 330 -0.85 -19.63 -4.10
C ARG A 330 0.62 -19.56 -4.53
N ARG A 331 1.29 -18.43 -4.30
CA ARG A 331 2.72 -18.25 -4.67
C ARG A 331 3.68 -19.23 -3.97
N ASN A 332 3.22 -19.97 -2.96
CA ASN A 332 3.97 -21.06 -2.35
C ASN A 332 3.79 -22.40 -3.10
N GLY A 333 3.13 -22.39 -4.26
CA GLY A 333 2.84 -23.55 -5.09
C GLY A 333 1.74 -24.47 -4.54
N LYS A 334 0.98 -24.05 -3.51
CA LYS A 334 -0.04 -24.90 -2.87
C LYS A 334 -1.45 -24.36 -3.02
N VAL A 335 -2.42 -25.27 -3.15
CA VAL A 335 -3.84 -24.97 -3.03
C VAL A 335 -4.20 -24.88 -1.55
N THR A 336 -4.84 -23.79 -1.14
CA THR A 336 -5.34 -23.63 0.23
C THR A 336 -6.85 -23.53 0.22
N TYR A 337 -7.53 -24.30 1.07
CA TYR A 337 -8.97 -24.25 1.23
C TYR A 337 -9.39 -23.33 2.37
N GLN A 338 -10.58 -22.75 2.29
CA GLN A 338 -11.14 -21.97 3.39
C GLN A 338 -11.38 -22.84 4.63
N TYR A 339 -11.12 -22.30 5.82
CA TYR A 339 -11.45 -22.97 7.08
C TYR A 339 -12.97 -23.09 7.23
N ALA A 340 -13.45 -24.22 7.76
CA ALA A 340 -14.87 -24.37 8.10
C ALA A 340 -15.26 -23.31 9.15
N LYS A 341 -16.36 -22.59 8.92
CA LYS A 341 -16.97 -21.76 9.97
C LYS A 341 -17.63 -22.68 11.00
N GLU A 342 -17.60 -22.29 12.27
CA GLU A 342 -18.29 -23.04 13.33
C GLU A 342 -19.78 -23.22 12.97
N GLY A 343 -20.20 -24.48 12.76
CA GLY A 343 -21.58 -24.85 12.44
C GLY A 343 -21.88 -25.19 10.97
N GLU A 344 -20.90 -25.15 10.05
CA GLU A 344 -21.06 -25.67 8.68
C GLU A 344 -20.72 -27.17 8.59
N ASP A 345 -21.47 -27.91 7.76
CA ASP A 345 -21.26 -29.35 7.53
C ASP A 345 -19.82 -29.64 7.07
N ILE A 346 -19.23 -30.69 7.65
CA ILE A 346 -17.86 -31.15 7.35
C ILE A 346 -17.72 -31.51 5.85
N ALA A 347 -18.84 -31.86 5.19
CA ALA A 347 -18.94 -32.31 3.80
C ALA A 347 -19.24 -31.20 2.77
N ALA A 348 -19.37 -29.92 3.16
CA ALA A 348 -19.57 -28.84 2.19
C ALA A 348 -18.31 -28.61 1.34
N GLU A 349 -18.45 -28.56 0.01
CA GLU A 349 -17.36 -28.23 -0.91
C GLU A 349 -16.72 -26.89 -0.52
N ARG A 350 -15.49 -26.96 0.00
CA ARG A 350 -14.77 -25.78 0.46
C ARG A 350 -14.20 -25.08 -0.76
N LYS A 351 -14.58 -23.82 -0.99
CA LYS A 351 -13.94 -23.02 -2.03
C LYS A 351 -12.45 -22.82 -1.70
N HIS A 352 -11.58 -23.07 -2.67
CA HIS A 352 -10.17 -22.76 -2.54
C HIS A 352 -9.95 -21.23 -2.44
N ILE A 353 -8.84 -20.82 -1.85
CA ILE A 353 -8.42 -19.43 -1.76
C ILE A 353 -7.57 -19.13 -3.00
N PRO A 354 -8.05 -18.27 -3.92
CA PRO A 354 -7.31 -18.03 -5.15
C PRO A 354 -5.94 -17.40 -4.87
N GLY A 355 -4.98 -17.77 -5.68
CA GLY A 355 -3.59 -17.33 -5.71
C GLY A 355 -3.36 -16.06 -6.54
N PRO A 356 -2.17 -15.88 -7.13
CA PRO A 356 -1.85 -14.70 -7.92
C PRO A 356 -2.62 -14.64 -9.25
N TYR A 357 -2.62 -13.49 -9.91
CA TYR A 357 -3.09 -13.39 -11.31
C TYR A 357 -2.27 -14.28 -12.23
N LEU A 358 -2.93 -14.95 -13.17
CA LEU A 358 -2.30 -15.80 -14.18
C LEU A 358 -1.34 -14.98 -15.05
N LEU A 359 -0.24 -15.59 -15.50
CA LEU A 359 0.78 -14.90 -16.32
C LEU A 359 0.20 -14.31 -17.60
N LYS A 360 -0.71 -15.01 -18.27
CA LYS A 360 -1.36 -14.54 -19.49
C LYS A 360 -2.04 -13.16 -19.34
N TYR A 361 -2.74 -12.93 -18.23
CA TYR A 361 -3.43 -11.65 -17.99
C TYR A 361 -2.45 -10.58 -17.55
N ARG A 362 -1.39 -10.95 -16.82
CA ARG A 362 -0.30 -10.02 -16.47
C ARG A 362 0.37 -9.48 -17.73
N LYS A 363 0.65 -10.34 -18.72
CA LYS A 363 1.16 -9.97 -20.04
C LYS A 363 0.19 -9.07 -20.81
N GLU A 364 -1.08 -9.44 -20.87
CA GLU A 364 -2.12 -8.64 -21.55
C GLU A 364 -2.25 -7.23 -20.93
N TRP A 365 -2.32 -7.12 -19.60
CA TRP A 365 -2.44 -5.85 -18.92
C TRP A 365 -1.18 -5.00 -19.00
N LEU A 366 0.01 -5.62 -19.04
CA LEU A 366 1.25 -4.90 -19.31
C LEU A 366 1.22 -4.28 -20.70
N ARG A 367 0.84 -5.04 -21.74
CA ARG A 367 0.71 -4.52 -23.11
C ARG A 367 -0.25 -3.33 -23.15
N LYS A 368 -1.45 -3.48 -22.59
CA LYS A 368 -2.43 -2.38 -22.49
C LYS A 368 -1.88 -1.16 -21.76
N LEU A 369 -1.13 -1.34 -20.67
CA LEU A 369 -0.53 -0.24 -19.91
C LEU A 369 0.53 0.51 -20.73
N LEU A 370 1.36 -0.20 -21.49
CA LEU A 370 2.37 0.39 -22.37
C LEU A 370 1.73 1.13 -23.56
N GLU A 371 0.68 0.56 -24.15
CA GLU A 371 -0.11 1.23 -25.19
C GLU A 371 -0.71 2.55 -24.68
N LEU A 372 -1.29 2.53 -23.47
CA LEU A 372 -1.83 3.72 -22.81
C LEU A 372 -0.75 4.77 -22.53
N ASP A 373 0.40 4.36 -21.98
CA ASP A 373 1.53 5.26 -21.73
C ASP A 373 2.01 5.93 -23.02
N LYS A 374 2.17 5.17 -24.10
CA LYS A 374 2.56 5.67 -25.42
C LYS A 374 1.53 6.64 -25.99
N GLU A 375 0.23 6.31 -25.90
CA GLU A 375 -0.85 7.16 -26.40
C GLU A 375 -0.86 8.51 -25.66
N LEU A 376 -0.81 8.51 -24.33
CA LEU A 376 -0.81 9.73 -23.54
C LEU A 376 0.41 10.62 -23.83
N ARG A 377 1.59 10.02 -24.01
CA ARG A 377 2.79 10.76 -24.42
C ARG A 377 2.66 11.36 -25.81
N SER A 378 2.03 10.66 -26.74
CA SER A 378 1.79 11.17 -28.10
C SER A 378 0.83 12.37 -28.12
N GLN A 379 -0.09 12.44 -27.15
CA GLN A 379 -0.99 13.57 -26.94
C GLN A 379 -0.31 14.77 -26.24
N GLY A 380 0.97 14.66 -25.91
CA GLY A 380 1.77 15.73 -25.30
C GLY A 380 1.78 15.72 -23.76
N HIS A 381 1.21 14.69 -23.12
CA HIS A 381 1.27 14.56 -21.67
C HIS A 381 2.61 13.95 -21.25
N SER A 382 3.38 14.67 -20.42
CA SER A 382 4.66 14.20 -19.88
C SER A 382 4.47 13.25 -18.70
N ILE A 383 3.74 12.14 -18.92
CA ILE A 383 3.39 11.16 -17.90
C ILE A 383 4.14 9.85 -18.18
N SER A 384 4.67 9.23 -17.12
CA SER A 384 5.21 7.87 -17.15
C SER A 384 4.31 7.00 -16.27
N LEU A 385 3.45 6.17 -16.88
CA LEU A 385 2.55 5.28 -16.13
C LEU A 385 3.30 4.10 -15.51
N ILE A 386 4.39 3.68 -16.15
CA ILE A 386 5.31 2.63 -15.69
C ILE A 386 6.74 3.08 -15.97
N THR A 387 7.67 2.73 -15.10
CA THR A 387 9.08 3.13 -15.20
C THR A 387 9.96 1.98 -15.70
N GLU A 388 11.10 2.30 -16.30
CA GLU A 388 12.09 1.31 -16.75
C GLU A 388 12.54 0.36 -15.62
N PRO A 389 12.88 0.83 -14.40
CA PRO A 389 13.19 -0.07 -13.28
C PRO A 389 12.05 -1.05 -12.94
N GLU A 390 10.78 -0.63 -13.07
CA GLU A 390 9.64 -1.52 -12.86
C GLU A 390 9.57 -2.60 -13.95
N LEU A 391 9.82 -2.27 -15.21
CA LEU A 391 9.84 -3.23 -16.31
C LEU A 391 10.92 -4.31 -16.11
N HIS A 392 12.14 -3.89 -15.72
CA HIS A 392 13.19 -4.84 -15.37
C HIS A 392 12.80 -5.75 -14.21
N ALA A 393 12.21 -5.18 -13.15
CA ALA A 393 11.77 -5.96 -12.00
C ALA A 393 10.62 -6.92 -12.36
N ILE A 394 9.69 -6.51 -13.22
CA ILE A 394 8.59 -7.37 -13.71
C ILE A 394 9.15 -8.55 -14.51
N ARG A 395 10.07 -8.30 -15.46
CA ARG A 395 10.72 -9.36 -16.25
C ARG A 395 11.35 -10.41 -15.34
N GLN A 396 12.11 -9.96 -14.33
CA GLN A 396 12.73 -10.84 -13.35
C GLN A 396 11.71 -11.62 -12.49
N GLN A 397 10.55 -11.03 -12.19
CA GLN A 397 9.48 -11.76 -11.50
C GLN A 397 8.81 -12.81 -12.38
N TRP A 398 8.72 -12.59 -13.70
CA TRP A 398 8.12 -13.54 -14.65
C TRP A 398 9.05 -14.72 -14.92
N LEU A 399 10.32 -14.46 -15.22
CA LEU A 399 11.34 -15.49 -15.40
C LEU A 399 11.37 -16.48 -14.23
N ARG A 400 11.22 -15.97 -13.00
CA ARG A 400 11.33 -16.76 -11.76
C ARG A 400 9.97 -17.02 -11.09
N ASP A 401 8.86 -16.87 -11.82
CA ASP A 401 7.53 -17.01 -11.24
C ASP A 401 7.36 -18.39 -10.58
N PRO A 402 6.86 -18.49 -9.33
CA PRO A 402 6.79 -19.76 -8.62
C PRO A 402 5.80 -20.76 -9.23
N ASN A 403 4.80 -20.30 -9.97
CA ASN A 403 3.73 -21.11 -10.50
C ASN A 403 3.80 -21.28 -12.03
N GLU A 404 4.19 -20.22 -12.74
CA GLU A 404 4.15 -20.10 -14.21
C GLU A 404 5.44 -19.42 -14.72
N PRO A 405 6.62 -20.09 -14.71
CA PRO A 405 7.88 -19.49 -15.18
C PRO A 405 7.83 -19.09 -16.66
N ASP A 406 8.34 -17.90 -16.98
CA ASP A 406 8.33 -17.35 -18.35
C ASP A 406 9.63 -17.62 -19.11
N TRP A 407 9.93 -18.86 -19.47
CA TRP A 407 11.17 -19.20 -20.21
C TRP A 407 11.26 -18.56 -21.60
N ALA A 408 10.12 -18.20 -22.18
CA ALA A 408 10.06 -17.48 -23.45
C ALA A 408 10.56 -16.03 -23.35
N ASP A 409 10.64 -15.49 -22.12
CA ASP A 409 11.05 -14.12 -21.84
C ASP A 409 10.35 -13.09 -22.74
N GLU A 410 9.01 -13.07 -22.69
CA GLU A 410 8.20 -12.32 -23.67
C GLU A 410 8.15 -10.82 -23.39
N LEU A 411 8.61 -10.34 -22.24
CA LEU A 411 8.49 -8.92 -21.87
C LEU A 411 9.24 -7.97 -22.83
N PRO A 412 10.51 -8.23 -23.20
CA PRO A 412 11.20 -7.50 -24.26
C PRO A 412 10.42 -7.44 -25.58
N ASP A 413 9.82 -8.55 -26.01
CA ASP A 413 9.04 -8.59 -27.25
C ASP A 413 7.77 -7.73 -27.16
N ILE A 414 7.03 -7.83 -26.05
CA ILE A 414 5.86 -6.96 -25.78
C ILE A 414 6.27 -5.48 -25.83
N TYR A 415 7.41 -5.12 -25.26
CA TYR A 415 7.90 -3.75 -25.28
C TYR A 415 8.24 -3.29 -26.70
N ARG A 416 8.96 -4.12 -27.47
CA ARG A 416 9.34 -3.84 -28.85
C ARG A 416 8.11 -3.72 -29.77
N GLU A 417 7.11 -4.57 -29.59
CA GLU A 417 5.82 -4.48 -30.31
C GLU A 417 5.14 -3.12 -30.11
N VAL A 418 5.19 -2.58 -28.89
CA VAL A 418 4.51 -1.32 -28.56
C VAL A 418 5.33 -0.11 -28.98
N TYR A 419 6.63 -0.04 -28.65
CA TYR A 419 7.44 1.16 -28.88
C TYR A 419 8.25 1.15 -30.18
N ASN A 420 8.40 -0.01 -30.85
CA ASN A 420 9.33 -0.22 -31.97
C ASN A 420 10.80 0.08 -31.62
N GLU A 421 11.16 0.01 -30.34
CA GLU A 421 12.53 0.17 -29.83
C GLU A 421 12.77 -0.82 -28.70
N ASP A 422 14.04 -1.06 -28.37
CA ASP A 422 14.43 -1.90 -27.24
C ASP A 422 14.93 -1.03 -26.09
N LEU A 423 14.54 -1.39 -24.87
CA LEU A 423 15.18 -0.88 -23.66
C LEU A 423 16.58 -1.49 -23.50
N ASN A 424 17.40 -0.89 -22.63
CA ASN A 424 18.67 -1.44 -22.22
C ASN A 424 18.46 -2.63 -21.27
N TRP A 425 17.89 -3.70 -21.80
CA TRP A 425 17.64 -4.94 -21.10
C TRP A 425 18.94 -5.48 -20.51
N ILE A 426 18.96 -5.67 -19.19
CA ILE A 426 20.02 -6.42 -18.54
C ILE A 426 19.92 -7.84 -19.11
N ILE A 427 20.97 -8.25 -19.82
CA ILE A 427 21.14 -9.63 -20.26
C ILE A 427 21.56 -10.37 -19.00
N ASP A 428 20.64 -11.17 -18.46
CA ASP A 428 20.99 -12.11 -17.41
C ASP A 428 21.66 -13.29 -18.13
N ASP A 429 22.99 -13.44 -18.00
CA ASP A 429 23.74 -14.59 -18.56
C ASP A 429 23.22 -15.95 -18.03
N GLN A 430 22.23 -15.94 -17.12
CA GLN A 430 21.52 -17.10 -16.59
C GLN A 430 20.26 -17.51 -17.37
N SER A 431 19.80 -16.75 -18.37
CA SER A 431 18.71 -17.20 -19.25
C SER A 431 19.24 -18.26 -20.23
N GLN A 432 19.46 -19.47 -19.71
CA GLN A 432 20.01 -20.59 -20.48
C GLN A 432 18.97 -21.26 -21.38
N PHE A 433 17.68 -20.98 -21.18
CA PHE A 433 16.57 -21.66 -21.86
C PHE A 433 15.74 -20.69 -22.68
N ASP A 434 15.25 -21.17 -23.82
CA ASP A 434 14.45 -20.39 -24.77
C ASP A 434 13.03 -20.97 -24.98
N VAL A 435 12.30 -20.38 -25.93
CA VAL A 435 10.96 -20.83 -26.35
C VAL A 435 10.97 -22.27 -26.86
N TYR A 436 12.05 -22.69 -27.52
CA TYR A 436 12.18 -24.04 -28.06
C TYR A 436 12.35 -25.04 -26.91
N ASP A 437 13.19 -24.74 -25.92
CA ASP A 437 13.37 -25.58 -24.73
C ASP A 437 12.07 -25.73 -23.93
N ALA A 438 11.32 -24.64 -23.77
CA ALA A 438 10.03 -24.67 -23.09
C ALA A 438 8.99 -25.54 -23.84
N SER A 439 8.97 -25.43 -25.16
CA SER A 439 8.06 -26.23 -26.01
C SER A 439 8.44 -27.71 -25.98
N LEU A 440 9.73 -28.02 -26.13
CA LEU A 440 10.26 -29.38 -26.05
C LEU A 440 9.99 -30.02 -24.69
N LEU A 441 10.18 -29.28 -23.59
CA LEU A 441 9.85 -29.77 -22.25
C LEU A 441 8.36 -30.07 -22.09
N THR A 442 7.50 -29.26 -22.71
CA THR A 442 6.05 -29.50 -22.66
C THR A 442 5.70 -30.81 -23.36
N GLU A 443 6.23 -31.04 -24.56
CA GLU A 443 6.04 -32.29 -25.32
C GLU A 443 6.55 -33.52 -24.53
N ILE A 444 7.75 -33.44 -23.96
CA ILE A 444 8.34 -34.54 -23.17
C ILE A 444 7.54 -34.75 -21.88
N ALA A 445 7.19 -33.69 -21.16
CA ALA A 445 6.48 -33.82 -19.89
C ALA A 445 5.10 -34.46 -20.07
N GLU A 446 4.41 -34.17 -21.18
CA GLU A 446 3.16 -34.84 -21.54
C GLU A 446 3.34 -36.34 -21.81
N GLU A 447 4.43 -36.74 -22.50
CA GLU A 447 4.75 -38.15 -22.74
C GLU A 447 4.97 -38.94 -21.44
N TYR A 448 5.67 -38.33 -20.47
CA TYR A 448 6.05 -38.98 -19.22
C TYR A 448 5.06 -38.72 -18.05
N GLY A 449 3.97 -38.00 -18.30
CA GLY A 449 2.96 -37.67 -17.28
C GLY A 449 3.50 -36.78 -16.14
N ALA A 450 4.46 -35.91 -16.45
CA ALA A 450 5.01 -34.93 -15.50
C ALA A 450 4.45 -33.52 -15.78
N SER A 451 4.45 -32.64 -14.78
CA SER A 451 4.11 -31.22 -15.00
C SER A 451 5.33 -30.49 -15.59
N PRO A 452 5.19 -29.83 -16.76
CA PRO A 452 6.28 -29.07 -17.37
C PRO A 452 6.88 -28.03 -16.41
N GLU A 453 6.02 -27.32 -15.67
CA GLU A 453 6.43 -26.24 -14.76
C GLU A 453 7.25 -26.77 -13.58
N MET A 454 6.94 -27.97 -13.09
CA MET A 454 7.74 -28.63 -12.05
C MET A 454 9.16 -28.91 -12.54
N ILE A 455 9.28 -29.45 -13.76
CA ILE A 455 10.57 -29.80 -14.34
C ILE A 455 11.39 -28.53 -14.61
N MET A 456 10.75 -27.49 -15.15
CA MET A 456 11.37 -26.17 -15.32
C MET A 456 11.96 -25.65 -14.00
N LYS A 457 11.22 -25.75 -12.89
CA LYS A 457 11.70 -25.36 -11.56
C LYS A 457 12.88 -26.19 -11.04
N LEU A 458 12.88 -27.49 -11.31
CA LEU A 458 13.99 -28.35 -10.93
C LEU A 458 15.27 -28.01 -11.71
N ILE A 459 15.13 -27.70 -12.99
CA ILE A 459 16.23 -27.27 -13.85
C ILE A 459 16.75 -25.88 -13.40
N GLU A 460 15.86 -24.90 -13.20
CA GLU A 460 16.22 -23.58 -12.64
C GLU A 460 16.97 -23.70 -11.31
N LEU A 461 16.52 -24.61 -10.44
CA LEU A 461 17.20 -24.85 -9.17
C LEU A 461 18.62 -25.37 -9.41
N GLU A 462 18.83 -26.33 -10.31
CA GLU A 462 20.17 -26.86 -10.62
C GLU A 462 21.08 -25.77 -11.22
N VAL A 463 20.58 -24.97 -12.17
CA VAL A 463 21.31 -23.84 -12.76
C VAL A 463 21.68 -22.81 -11.69
N SER A 464 20.78 -22.49 -10.76
CA SER A 464 21.06 -21.55 -9.66
C SER A 464 22.16 -22.02 -8.69
N LEU A 465 22.49 -23.32 -8.72
CA LEU A 465 23.52 -23.95 -7.89
C LEU A 465 24.83 -24.15 -8.64
N GLU A 466 24.87 -23.83 -9.94
CA GLU A 466 26.05 -23.90 -10.78
C GLU A 466 27.13 -22.92 -10.26
N GLY A 467 28.37 -23.40 -10.10
CA GLY A 467 29.48 -22.61 -9.55
C GLY A 467 29.57 -22.53 -8.01
N ILE A 468 28.58 -23.06 -7.26
CA ILE A 468 28.65 -23.09 -5.79
C ILE A 468 29.41 -24.34 -5.32
N SER A 469 30.53 -24.14 -4.64
CA SER A 469 31.42 -25.22 -4.17
C SER A 469 30.86 -26.07 -3.01
N ARG A 470 29.80 -25.61 -2.31
CA ARG A 470 29.06 -26.38 -1.31
C ARG A 470 27.55 -26.26 -1.51
N ARG A 471 26.95 -27.34 -2.02
CA ARG A 471 25.50 -27.50 -2.27
C ARG A 471 24.69 -27.78 -0.97
N HIS A 472 24.84 -26.94 0.05
CA HIS A 472 24.11 -27.13 1.32
C HIS A 472 22.62 -26.79 1.18
N GLY A 473 21.72 -27.65 1.68
CA GLY A 473 20.26 -27.43 1.65
C GLY A 473 19.57 -27.67 0.30
N VAL A 474 20.25 -28.27 -0.69
CA VAL A 474 19.66 -28.53 -2.02
C VAL A 474 18.54 -29.54 -1.97
N PHE A 475 18.71 -30.63 -1.22
CA PHE A 475 17.65 -31.62 -1.03
C PHE A 475 16.40 -31.03 -0.35
N ASP A 476 16.57 -30.06 0.55
CA ASP A 476 15.44 -29.35 1.16
C ASP A 476 14.71 -28.48 0.14
N LYS A 477 15.45 -27.80 -0.75
CA LYS A 477 14.87 -27.01 -1.85
C LYS A 477 14.15 -27.88 -2.88
N ILE A 478 14.76 -28.99 -3.31
CA ILE A 478 14.11 -29.98 -4.20
C ILE A 478 12.85 -30.52 -3.52
N GLY A 479 12.96 -30.92 -2.25
CA GLY A 479 11.83 -31.40 -1.47
C GLY A 479 10.71 -30.37 -1.34
N ASN A 480 11.03 -29.08 -1.26
CA ASN A 480 10.03 -28.01 -1.27
C ASN A 480 9.33 -27.86 -2.62
N ILE A 481 10.04 -27.98 -3.74
CA ILE A 481 9.45 -27.96 -5.10
C ILE A 481 8.54 -29.17 -5.30
N LEU A 482 8.99 -30.37 -4.93
CA LEU A 482 8.19 -31.60 -5.06
C LEU A 482 6.97 -31.63 -4.12
N LYS A 483 6.98 -30.85 -3.04
CA LYS A 483 5.82 -30.69 -2.13
C LYS A 483 4.78 -29.68 -2.63
N GLN A 484 5.04 -28.99 -3.74
CA GLN A 484 4.05 -28.11 -4.36
C GLN A 484 3.02 -28.94 -5.11
N ASP A 485 1.83 -28.36 -5.30
CA ASP A 485 0.76 -28.98 -6.06
C ASP A 485 0.99 -28.68 -7.55
N TRP A 486 1.19 -29.72 -8.35
CA TRP A 486 1.44 -29.63 -9.79
C TRP A 486 0.30 -30.27 -10.58
N GLY A 487 0.06 -29.81 -11.81
CA GLY A 487 -1.03 -30.30 -12.65
C GLY A 487 -2.36 -29.54 -12.47
N SER A 488 -3.46 -30.17 -12.88
CA SER A 488 -4.80 -29.57 -12.90
C SER A 488 -5.45 -29.57 -11.51
N LEU A 489 -6.38 -28.63 -11.28
CA LEU A 489 -7.12 -28.54 -10.01
C LEU A 489 -7.81 -29.88 -9.66
N GLU A 490 -8.43 -30.53 -10.64
CA GLU A 490 -9.08 -31.83 -10.46
C GLU A 490 -8.10 -32.93 -10.02
N SER A 491 -6.91 -32.97 -10.62
CA SER A 491 -5.89 -33.97 -10.25
C SER A 491 -5.37 -33.73 -8.83
N ILE A 492 -5.25 -32.46 -8.42
CA ILE A 492 -4.81 -32.07 -7.08
C ILE A 492 -5.89 -32.40 -6.05
N GLU A 493 -7.15 -32.10 -6.34
CA GLU A 493 -8.29 -32.44 -5.48
C GLU A 493 -8.41 -33.95 -5.29
N GLN A 494 -8.26 -34.74 -6.36
CA GLN A 494 -8.24 -36.20 -6.28
C GLN A 494 -7.06 -36.70 -5.45
N SER A 495 -5.84 -36.21 -5.69
CA SER A 495 -4.66 -36.60 -4.92
C SER A 495 -4.79 -36.23 -3.44
N GLN A 496 -5.38 -35.08 -3.11
CA GLN A 496 -5.59 -34.67 -1.73
C GLN A 496 -6.71 -35.46 -1.05
N ALA A 497 -7.80 -35.78 -1.76
CA ALA A 497 -8.84 -36.66 -1.26
C ALA A 497 -8.31 -38.07 -0.98
N ASP A 498 -7.44 -38.59 -1.84
CA ASP A 498 -6.80 -39.89 -1.64
C ASP A 498 -5.79 -39.87 -0.48
N LEU A 499 -5.05 -38.78 -0.29
CA LEU A 499 -4.19 -38.58 0.88
C LEU A 499 -5.00 -38.49 2.18
N GLN A 500 -6.15 -37.78 2.18
CA GLN A 500 -7.06 -37.74 3.32
C GLN A 500 -7.62 -39.12 3.64
N LYS A 501 -8.09 -39.87 2.63
CA LYS A 501 -8.56 -41.25 2.82
C LYS A 501 -7.47 -42.18 3.37
N ARG A 502 -6.21 -42.01 2.93
CA ARG A 502 -5.07 -42.76 3.48
C ARG A 502 -4.79 -42.39 4.93
N HIS A 503 -4.78 -41.09 5.25
CA HIS A 503 -4.57 -40.62 6.61
C HIS A 503 -5.67 -41.07 7.58
N GLU A 504 -6.94 -41.00 7.17
CA GLU A 504 -8.07 -41.52 7.94
C GLU A 504 -7.93 -43.04 8.15
N ARG A 505 -7.54 -43.80 7.11
CA ARG A 505 -7.25 -45.23 7.25
C ARG A 505 -6.12 -45.51 8.23
N ASP A 506 -5.05 -44.71 8.21
CA ASP A 506 -3.92 -44.88 9.13
C ASP A 506 -4.32 -44.55 10.58
N ILE A 507 -5.14 -43.52 10.80
CA ILE A 507 -5.72 -43.20 12.12
C ILE A 507 -6.63 -44.34 12.58
N HIS A 508 -7.56 -44.80 11.73
CA HIS A 508 -8.44 -45.92 12.07
C HIS A 508 -7.66 -47.20 12.34
N ALA A 509 -6.55 -47.46 11.65
CA ALA A 509 -5.67 -48.59 11.92
C ALA A 509 -4.99 -48.47 13.29
N LEU A 510 -4.56 -47.26 13.69
CA LEU A 510 -4.02 -46.99 15.03
C LEU A 510 -5.09 -47.18 16.12
N ASP A 511 -6.30 -46.67 15.91
CA ASP A 511 -7.43 -46.83 16.84
C ASP A 511 -7.82 -48.31 17.00
N ILE A 512 -7.88 -49.07 15.88
CA ILE A 512 -8.13 -50.51 15.91
C ILE A 512 -7.04 -51.22 16.72
N CYS A 513 -5.77 -50.90 16.50
CA CYS A 513 -4.65 -51.49 17.24
C CYS A 513 -4.74 -51.19 18.74
N GLN A 514 -5.19 -49.99 19.09
CA GLN A 514 -5.40 -49.58 20.49
C GLN A 514 -6.58 -50.32 21.12
N ILE A 515 -7.70 -50.46 20.41
CA ILE A 515 -8.88 -51.22 20.85
C ILE A 515 -8.53 -52.71 21.02
N GLU A 516 -7.78 -53.30 20.08
CA GLU A 516 -7.31 -54.69 20.18
C GLU A 516 -6.41 -54.90 21.40
N ALA A 517 -5.52 -53.95 21.69
CA ALA A 517 -4.67 -53.99 22.89
C ALA A 517 -5.49 -53.89 24.20
N GLU A 518 -6.55 -53.08 24.21
CA GLU A 518 -7.48 -52.99 25.34
C GLU A 518 -8.33 -54.25 25.50
N LEU A 519 -8.88 -54.80 24.42
CA LEU A 519 -9.61 -56.08 24.44
C LEU A 519 -8.75 -57.22 24.96
N LYS A 520 -7.47 -57.27 24.57
CA LYS A 520 -6.53 -58.28 25.08
C LYS A 520 -6.30 -58.13 26.58
N LYS A 521 -6.16 -56.91 27.09
CA LYS A 521 -6.06 -56.66 28.54
C LYS A 521 -7.31 -57.10 29.29
N VAL A 522 -8.49 -56.83 28.74
CA VAL A 522 -9.77 -57.26 29.34
C VAL A 522 -9.89 -58.78 29.32
N GLN A 523 -9.52 -59.45 28.24
CA GLN A 523 -9.48 -60.91 28.16
C GLN A 523 -8.51 -61.51 29.19
N ASP A 524 -7.32 -60.94 29.34
CA ASP A 524 -6.34 -61.38 30.35
C ASP A 524 -6.86 -61.17 31.78
N GLN A 525 -7.63 -60.10 32.03
CA GLN A 525 -8.27 -59.85 33.32
C GLN A 525 -9.40 -60.83 33.60
N ILE A 526 -10.23 -61.16 32.60
CA ILE A 526 -11.28 -62.17 32.71
C ILE A 526 -10.66 -63.54 33.01
N LEU A 527 -9.60 -63.93 32.29
CA LEU A 527 -8.92 -65.20 32.51
C LEU A 527 -8.32 -65.30 33.92
N LYS A 528 -7.75 -64.20 34.43
CA LYS A 528 -7.27 -64.13 35.82
C LYS A 528 -8.41 -64.26 36.84
N ALA A 529 -9.53 -63.61 36.59
CA ALA A 529 -10.71 -63.72 37.45
C ALA A 529 -11.28 -65.16 37.45
N GLU A 530 -11.34 -65.82 36.30
CA GLU A 530 -11.78 -67.22 36.18
C GLU A 530 -10.84 -68.18 36.91
N LEU A 531 -9.52 -67.98 36.81
CA LEU A 531 -8.53 -68.76 37.56
C LEU A 531 -8.66 -68.57 39.08
N GLN A 532 -8.97 -67.35 39.51
CA GLN A 532 -9.17 -67.02 40.93
C GLN A 532 -10.47 -67.61 41.47
N ILE A 533 -11.55 -67.58 40.69
CA ILE A 533 -12.81 -68.27 41.03
C ILE A 533 -12.57 -69.79 41.11
N SER A 534 -11.78 -70.38 40.20
CA SER A 534 -11.44 -71.80 40.23
C SER A 534 -10.60 -72.19 41.46
N SER A 535 -9.67 -71.34 41.90
CA SER A 535 -8.90 -71.57 43.14
C SER A 535 -9.77 -71.45 44.39
N ASP A 536 -10.68 -70.47 44.44
CA ASP A 536 -11.58 -70.25 45.58
C ASP A 536 -12.61 -71.38 45.70
N THR A 537 -13.08 -71.92 44.55
CA THR A 537 -13.98 -73.08 44.53
C THR A 537 -13.28 -74.35 45.01
N LYS A 538 -11.97 -74.52 44.73
CA LYS A 538 -11.17 -75.64 45.26
C LYS A 538 -10.87 -75.50 46.76
N ALA A 539 -10.73 -74.28 47.28
CA ALA A 539 -10.57 -74.03 48.71
C ALA A 539 -11.86 -74.38 49.49
N LEU A 540 -13.03 -74.05 48.94
CA LEU A 540 -14.33 -74.37 49.55
C LEU A 540 -14.68 -75.88 49.55
N VAL A 541 -14.07 -76.68 48.68
CA VAL A 541 -14.26 -78.15 48.65
C VAL A 541 -13.34 -78.87 49.66
N ASN A 542 -12.26 -78.24 50.12
CA ASN A 542 -11.33 -78.81 51.11
C ASN A 542 -11.68 -78.46 52.57
N ASP A 543 -12.66 -77.59 52.81
CA ASP A 543 -13.15 -77.21 54.15
C ASP A 543 -14.53 -77.83 54.49
N ASN A 544 -14.91 -78.92 53.82
CA ASN A 544 -16.08 -79.76 54.13
C ASN A 544 -15.69 -81.11 54.74
#